data_AF-A0A8A8D4F0-F1
#
_entry.id   AF-A0A8A8D4F0-F1
#
_cell.length_a   1.000
_cell.length_b   1.000
_cell.length_c   1.000
_cell.angle_alpha   90.00
_cell.angle_beta   90.00
_cell.angle_gamma   90.00
#
_symmetry.space_group_name_H-M   'P 1'
#
loop_
_entity.id
_entity.type
_entity.pdbx_description
1 polymer ?
#
loop_
_entity_poly.entity_id
_entity_poly.type
_entity_poly.pdbx_seq_one_letter_code
_entity_poly.pdbx_strand_id
1 'polypeptide(L)'
;MATRHQVRCINKTNRASRHEAISHIGGQNADGTRWKITESDAISGIETGKWQFYVSGGGQTADVVIAKTPEGRKYLKTTRDTTTLDNLLSLPECP
;
A
#
# COMPACT_ATOMS: atom_id res chain seq x y z
N MET A 1 -10.22 15.27 8.79
CA MET A 1 -10.64 14.52 7.60
C MET A 1 -9.40 13.83 7.04
N ALA A 2 -9.46 12.52 6.78
CA ALA A 2 -8.33 11.80 6.20
C ALA A 2 -8.17 12.17 4.72
N THR A 3 -6.94 12.41 4.26
CA THR A 3 -6.67 12.62 2.82
C THR A 3 -6.54 11.27 2.14
N ARG A 4 -7.24 11.08 1.02
CA ARG A 4 -7.23 9.82 0.27
C ARG A 4 -6.21 9.88 -0.87
N HIS A 5 -5.25 8.96 -0.88
CA HIS A 5 -4.16 8.90 -1.84
C HIS A 5 -4.17 7.62 -2.66
N GLN A 6 -4.02 7.74 -3.99
CA GLN A 6 -3.91 6.58 -4.89
C GLN A 6 -2.48 6.05 -4.88
N VAL A 7 -2.31 4.79 -4.49
CA VAL A 7 -1.05 4.05 -4.66
C VAL A 7 -0.97 3.57 -6.11
N ARG A 8 0.13 3.88 -6.79
CA ARG A 8 0.39 3.51 -8.19
C ARG A 8 1.63 2.65 -8.36
N CYS A 9 2.55 2.71 -7.39
CA CYS A 9 3.79 1.96 -7.42
C CYS A 9 4.18 1.56 -6.00
N ILE A 10 5.00 0.52 -5.89
CA ILE A 10 5.56 0.04 -4.62
C ILE A 10 6.99 -0.41 -4.82
N ASN A 11 7.89 -0.19 -3.86
CA ASN A 11 9.21 -0.84 -3.92
C ASN A 11 9.21 -2.08 -3.06
N LYS A 12 9.78 -3.16 -3.60
CA LYS A 12 9.88 -4.40 -2.85
C LYS A 12 11.15 -4.49 -2.02
N THR A 13 11.10 -5.18 -0.89
CA THR A 13 12.32 -5.62 -0.21
C THR A 13 12.84 -6.88 -0.91
N ASN A 14 14.14 -7.14 -0.85
CA ASN A 14 14.77 -8.34 -1.43
C ASN A 14 14.44 -9.63 -0.64
N ARG A 15 13.40 -9.62 0.21
CA ARG A 15 13.00 -10.76 1.04
C ARG A 15 12.03 -11.65 0.28
N ALA A 16 12.25 -12.96 0.36
CA ALA A 16 11.41 -13.98 -0.28
C ALA A 16 9.98 -14.07 0.30
N SER A 17 9.72 -13.45 1.45
CA SER A 17 8.42 -13.49 2.13
C SER A 17 7.45 -12.45 1.58
N ARG A 18 6.33 -12.90 1.01
CA ARG A 18 5.22 -12.05 0.52
C ARG A 18 4.72 -11.02 1.54
N HIS A 19 4.75 -11.38 2.84
CA HIS A 19 4.26 -10.53 3.93
C HIS A 19 5.21 -9.39 4.34
N GLU A 20 6.48 -9.41 3.91
CA GLU A 20 7.46 -8.34 4.20
C GLU A 20 7.94 -7.67 2.91
N ALA A 21 7.21 -7.91 1.82
CA ALA A 21 7.71 -7.63 0.49
C ALA A 21 7.66 -6.14 0.14
N ILE A 22 7.05 -5.25 0.92
CA ILE A 22 6.93 -3.82 0.57
C ILE A 22 7.82 -2.97 1.49
N SER A 23 8.69 -2.15 0.90
CA SER A 23 9.49 -1.16 1.64
C SER A 23 8.88 0.24 1.55
N HIS A 24 8.37 0.60 0.37
CA HIS A 24 7.82 1.91 0.09
C HIS A 24 6.55 1.76 -0.74
N ILE A 25 5.61 2.66 -0.50
CA ILE A 25 4.47 2.88 -1.37
C ILE A 25 4.58 4.28 -1.97
N GLY A 26 4.13 4.41 -3.21
CA GLY A 26 4.16 5.69 -3.90
C GLY A 26 3.00 5.85 -4.86
N GLY A 27 2.78 7.09 -5.23
CA GLY A 27 1.62 7.46 -6.01
C GLY A 27 1.70 8.88 -6.52
N GLN A 28 0.58 9.28 -7.12
CA GLN A 28 0.37 10.64 -7.58
C GLN A 28 -0.88 11.17 -6.88
N ASN A 29 -0.77 12.38 -6.36
CA ASN A 29 -1.89 13.12 -5.81
C ASN A 29 -2.77 13.67 -6.94
N ALA A 30 -3.98 14.13 -6.59
CA ALA A 30 -4.90 14.73 -7.55
C ALA A 30 -4.33 16.01 -8.22
N ASP A 31 -3.41 16.70 -7.56
CA ASP A 31 -2.69 17.88 -8.06
C ASP A 31 -1.50 17.53 -8.98
N GLY A 32 -1.26 16.24 -9.24
CA GLY A 32 -0.16 15.78 -10.07
C GLY A 32 1.17 15.63 -9.32
N THR A 33 1.26 16.02 -8.05
CA THR A 33 2.47 15.84 -7.24
C THR A 33 2.72 14.36 -6.95
N ARG A 34 3.98 13.95 -7.04
CA ARG A 34 4.41 12.59 -6.69
C ARG A 34 4.72 12.52 -5.20
N TRP A 35 4.39 11.38 -4.60
CA TRP A 35 4.74 11.10 -3.22
C TRP A 35 5.25 9.66 -3.12
N LYS A 36 6.14 9.45 -2.16
CA LYS A 36 6.72 8.16 -1.83
C LYS A 36 6.99 8.17 -0.34
N ILE A 37 6.46 7.19 0.38
CA ILE A 37 6.64 7.05 1.83
C ILE A 37 6.98 5.60 2.16
N THR A 38 7.56 5.39 3.32
CA THR A 38 7.86 4.03 3.81
C THR A 38 6.57 3.30 4.18
N GLU A 39 6.61 1.96 4.19
CA GLU A 39 5.48 1.17 4.68
C GLU A 39 5.12 1.55 6.14
N SER A 40 6.13 1.78 6.98
CA SER A 40 5.94 2.21 8.38
C SER A 40 5.21 3.56 8.49
N ASP A 41 5.56 4.54 7.67
CA ASP A 41 4.90 5.85 7.68
C ASP A 41 3.47 5.74 7.16
N ALA A 42 3.25 4.90 6.15
CA ALA A 42 1.92 4.63 5.63
C ALA A 42 1.02 3.98 6.69
N ILE A 43 1.54 2.97 7.40
CA ILE A 43 0.86 2.33 8.53
C ILE A 43 0.52 3.38 9.58
N SER A 44 1.50 4.17 10.03
CA SER A 44 1.28 5.23 11.02
C SER A 44 0.21 6.25 10.57
N GLY A 45 0.22 6.64 9.29
CA GLY A 45 -0.76 7.55 8.73
C GLY A 45 -2.18 6.98 8.67
N ILE A 46 -2.32 5.68 8.41
CA ILE A 46 -3.62 4.99 8.48
C ILE A 46 -4.08 4.87 9.94
N GLU A 47 -3.21 4.48 10.87
CA GLU A 47 -3.56 4.30 12.29
C GLU A 47 -3.98 5.61 12.96
N THR A 48 -3.34 6.71 12.58
CA THR A 48 -3.68 8.05 13.08
C THR A 48 -4.89 8.67 12.37
N GLY A 49 -5.44 8.01 11.35
CA GLY A 49 -6.53 8.54 10.53
C GLY A 49 -6.14 9.77 9.70
N LYS A 50 -4.83 10.02 9.54
CA LYS A 50 -4.29 11.11 8.72
C LYS A 50 -4.46 10.82 7.24
N TRP A 51 -4.24 9.57 6.83
CA TRP A 51 -4.24 9.14 5.43
C TRP A 51 -5.11 7.91 5.21
N GLN A 52 -5.71 7.85 4.02
CA GLN A 52 -6.33 6.65 3.49
C GLN A 52 -5.71 6.35 2.13
N PHE A 53 -5.44 5.08 1.86
CA PHE A 53 -4.78 4.66 0.63
C PHE A 53 -5.69 3.73 -0.16
N TYR A 54 -5.61 3.79 -1.48
CA TYR A 54 -6.32 2.88 -2.37
C TYR A 54 -5.50 2.59 -3.62
N VAL A 55 -5.71 1.43 -4.21
CA VAL A 55 -5.23 1.08 -5.54
C VAL A 55 -6.40 1.08 -6.52
N SER A 56 -6.15 1.46 -7.76
CA SER A 56 -7.14 1.38 -8.83
C SER A 56 -6.50 0.83 -10.09
N GLY A 57 -7.12 -0.20 -10.66
CA GLY A 57 -6.66 -0.92 -11.85
C GLY A 57 -7.80 -1.73 -12.46
N GLY A 58 -7.85 -1.84 -13.79
CA GLY A 58 -8.86 -2.66 -14.49
C GLY A 58 -10.31 -2.25 -14.23
N GLY A 59 -10.58 -0.98 -13.90
CA GLY A 59 -11.93 -0.49 -13.56
C GLY A 59 -12.39 -0.80 -12.14
N GLN A 60 -11.52 -1.38 -11.30
CA GLN A 60 -11.81 -1.68 -9.91
C GLN A 60 -10.92 -0.85 -8.98
N THR A 61 -11.46 -0.55 -7.80
CA THR A 61 -10.74 0.12 -6.71
C THR A 61 -10.72 -0.78 -5.50
N ALA A 62 -9.57 -0.91 -4.86
CA ALA A 62 -9.41 -1.63 -3.61
C ALA A 62 -8.71 -0.74 -2.57
N ASP A 63 -9.24 -0.70 -1.36
CA ASP A 63 -8.69 0.10 -0.27
C ASP A 63 -7.50 -0.63 0.34
N VAL A 64 -6.46 0.13 0.69
CA VAL A 64 -5.30 -0.39 1.40
C VAL A 64 -5.57 -0.31 2.90
N VAL A 65 -5.41 -1.44 3.57
CA VAL A 65 -5.65 -1.63 4.99
C VAL A 65 -4.43 -2.26 5.66
N ILE A 66 -4.35 -2.09 6.97
CA ILE A 66 -3.31 -2.71 7.78
C ILE A 66 -3.77 -4.12 8.15
N ALA A 67 -2.90 -5.10 7.88
CA ALA A 67 -3.03 -6.45 8.39
C ALA A 67 -1.89 -6.78 9.34
N LYS A 68 -2.03 -7.90 10.05
CA LYS A 68 -1.02 -8.41 10.99
C LYS A 68 -0.70 -9.85 10.64
N THR A 69 0.59 -10.21 10.65
CA THR A 69 1.02 -11.60 10.57
C THR A 69 0.75 -12.32 11.89
N PRO A 70 0.78 -13.66 11.93
CA PRO A 70 0.67 -14.41 13.19
C PRO A 70 1.73 -14.02 14.24
N GLU A 71 2.90 -13.57 13.79
CA GLU A 71 4.01 -13.08 14.62
C GLU A 71 3.82 -11.62 15.08
N GLY A 72 2.71 -10.98 14.72
CA GLY A 72 2.35 -9.63 15.15
C GLY A 72 2.94 -8.49 14.31
N ARG A 73 3.60 -8.78 13.19
CA ARG A 73 4.14 -7.75 12.28
C ARG A 73 3.00 -7.14 11.47
N LYS A 74 2.92 -5.81 11.46
CA LYS A 74 1.95 -5.07 10.64
C LYS A 74 2.48 -4.94 9.22
N TYR A 75 1.61 -5.11 8.24
CA TYR A 75 1.91 -4.93 6.82
C TYR A 75 0.70 -4.36 6.08
N LEU A 76 0.94 -3.81 4.90
CA LEU A 76 -0.12 -3.28 4.04
C LEU A 76 -0.69 -4.35 3.10
N LYS A 77 -2.01 -4.46 3.04
CA LYS A 77 -2.73 -5.26 2.03
C LYS A 77 -3.94 -4.51 1.50
N THR A 78 -4.56 -4.99 0.44
CA THR A 78 -5.84 -4.49 -0.05
C THR A 78 -7.04 -5.26 0.52
N THR A 79 -8.19 -4.61 0.62
CA THR A 79 -9.45 -5.25 1.05
C THR A 79 -9.92 -6.34 0.10
N ARG A 80 -9.51 -6.30 -1.18
CA ARG A 80 -9.84 -7.30 -2.20
C ARG A 80 -8.81 -8.43 -2.32
N ASP A 81 -7.84 -8.53 -1.42
CA ASP A 81 -6.93 -9.69 -1.35
C ASP A 81 -7.64 -10.92 -0.73
N THR A 82 -8.70 -11.39 -1.38
CA THR A 82 -9.34 -12.69 -1.14
C THR A 82 -8.72 -13.80 -2.00
N THR A 83 -7.78 -13.44 -2.88
CA THR A 83 -7.04 -14.38 -3.73
C THR A 83 -5.54 -14.31 -3.41
N THR A 84 -4.81 -15.38 -3.72
CA THR A 84 -3.34 -15.51 -3.57
C THR A 84 -2.52 -14.54 -4.41
N LEU A 85 -3.17 -13.65 -5.18
CA LEU A 85 -2.58 -12.60 -6.01
C LEU A 85 -2.75 -11.27 -5.28
N ASP A 86 -1.69 -10.85 -4.56
CA ASP A 86 -1.65 -9.54 -3.92
C ASP A 86 -1.71 -8.45 -5.00
N ASN A 87 -2.83 -7.72 -5.03
CA ASN A 87 -3.01 -6.60 -5.96
C ASN A 87 -1.97 -5.50 -5.73
N LEU A 88 -1.54 -5.33 -4.47
CA LEU A 88 -0.46 -4.40 -4.12
C LEU A 88 0.90 -4.87 -4.65
N LEU A 89 1.23 -6.17 -4.52
CA LEU A 89 2.51 -6.72 -5.01
C LEU A 89 2.56 -6.80 -6.54
N SER A 90 1.44 -6.60 -7.22
CA SER A 90 1.36 -6.57 -8.68
C SER A 90 1.65 -5.18 -9.26
N LEU A 91 1.81 -4.16 -8.41
CA LEU A 91 2.15 -2.80 -8.86
C LEU A 91 3.61 -2.70 -9.34
N PRO A 92 3.89 -1.78 -10.28
CA PRO A 92 5.24 -1.51 -10.74
C PRO A 92 6.11 -0.91 -9.63
N GLU A 93 7.43 -1.01 -9.78
CA GLU A 93 8.38 -0.36 -8.88
C GLU A 93 8.30 1.17 -8.98
N CYS A 94 8.37 1.85 -7.83
CA CYS A 94 8.48 3.30 -7.86
C CYS A 94 9.87 3.72 -8.36
N PRO A 95 9.94 4.78 -9.18
CA PRO A 95 11.23 5.39 -9.55
C PRO A 95 11.96 5.97 -8.34
#